data_AF-A0A2V6J1C8-F1
#
_entry.id   AF-A0A2V6J1C8-F1
#
_cell.length_a   1.000
_cell.length_b   1.000
_cell.length_c   1.000
_cell.angle_alpha   90.00
_cell.angle_beta   90.00
_cell.angle_gamma   90.00
#
_symmetry.space_group_name_H-M   'P 1'
#
loop_
_entity.id
_entity.type
_entity.pdbx_description
1 polymer ?
#
loop_
_entity_poly.entity_id
_entity_poly.type
_entity_poly.pdbx_seq_one_letter_code
_entity_poly.pdbx_strand_id
1 'polypeptide(L)'
;MSDFRDEQRRTDRSQGKLTLAELCDRYLQTVQNQKRKTVERKNLIVRRIKEHWSTGRLTQVAKVKPSDVDLWLSRYTFGPVSRNLHIACAKEVFAMAVRDNVIARSPAVHLRGVKLAGRFASLHHSSNSDQLSQTFVPGLQRGRAGQRRFFGVPWLGWTRTS
;
A
#
# COMPACT_ATOMS: atom_id res chain seq x y z
N MET A 1 21.78 7.52 26.29
CA MET A 1 20.55 8.16 25.80
C MET A 1 20.90 9.48 25.09
N SER A 2 21.64 9.44 23.98
CA SER A 2 22.14 10.67 23.32
C SER A 2 21.87 10.74 21.81
N ASP A 3 21.47 9.64 21.17
CA ASP A 3 21.37 9.53 19.71
C ASP A 3 20.41 10.53 19.05
N PHE A 4 19.33 10.89 19.74
CA PHE A 4 18.32 11.79 19.16
C PHE A 4 18.83 13.22 18.93
N ARG A 5 19.72 13.71 19.79
CA ARG A 5 20.29 15.08 19.66
C ARG A 5 21.33 15.16 18.56
N ASP A 6 22.16 14.12 18.41
CA ASP A 6 23.21 14.08 17.39
C ASP A 6 22.62 13.89 15.99
N GLU A 7 21.54 13.12 15.86
CA GLU A 7 20.86 12.89 14.59
C GLU A 7 20.14 14.17 14.08
N GLN A 8 19.65 15.02 14.99
CA GLN A 8 19.07 16.33 14.63
C GLN A 8 20.07 17.31 14.00
N ARG A 9 21.38 17.15 14.22
CA ARG A 9 22.41 18.01 13.59
C ARG A 9 22.57 17.77 12.08
N ARG A 10 22.13 16.62 11.57
CA ARG A 10 22.25 16.23 10.14
C ARG A 10 21.10 16.73 9.28
N THR A 11 20.03 17.22 9.88
CA THR A 11 18.85 17.71 9.18
C THR A 11 19.07 19.13 8.65
N ASP A 12 18.51 19.42 7.48
CA ASP A 12 18.49 20.76 6.91
C ASP A 12 17.77 21.76 7.86
N ARG A 13 18.53 22.73 8.38
CA ARG A 13 18.01 23.74 9.32
C ARG A 13 16.89 24.58 8.71
N SER A 14 16.82 24.70 7.38
CA SER A 14 15.75 25.43 6.68
C SER A 14 14.42 24.66 6.72
N GLN A 15 14.47 23.32 6.72
CA GLN A 15 13.29 22.44 6.76
C GLN A 15 12.81 22.12 8.18
N GLY A 16 13.55 22.53 9.22
CA GLY A 16 13.19 22.30 10.62
C GLY A 16 11.86 22.94 11.06
N LYS A 17 11.27 23.81 10.23
CA LYS A 17 9.95 24.43 10.47
C LYS A 17 8.78 23.62 9.93
N LEU A 18 9.01 22.60 9.10
CA LEU A 18 7.92 21.80 8.54
C LEU A 18 7.13 21.12 9.66
N THR A 19 5.84 21.41 9.71
CA THR A 19 4.94 20.84 10.70
C THR A 19 4.38 19.50 10.23
N LEU A 20 3.96 18.67 11.18
CA LEU A 20 3.31 17.39 10.88
C LEU A 20 2.06 17.58 10.01
N ALA A 21 1.27 18.62 10.28
CA ALA A 21 0.10 18.96 9.48
C ALA A 21 0.46 19.23 8.01
N GLU A 22 1.50 20.01 7.74
CA GLU A 22 1.95 20.31 6.38
C GLU A 22 2.51 19.08 5.67
N LEU A 23 3.27 18.24 6.38
CA LEU A 23 3.78 16.99 5.82
C LEU A 23 2.63 16.06 5.40
N CYS A 24 1.60 15.96 6.25
CA CYS A 24 0.39 15.21 5.95
C CYS A 24 -0.33 15.74 4.70
N ASP A 25 -0.43 17.07 4.55
CA ASP A 25 -1.10 17.69 3.40
C ASP A 25 -0.31 17.45 2.10
N ARG A 26 1.02 17.56 2.13
CA ARG A 26 1.89 17.19 0.99
C ARG A 26 1.74 15.72 0.62
N TYR A 27 1.66 14.83 1.62
CA TYR A 27 1.50 13.41 1.35
C TYR A 27 0.17 13.11 0.64
N LEU A 28 -0.92 13.77 1.03
CA LEU A 28 -2.21 13.61 0.37
C LEU A 28 -2.18 13.99 -1.11
N GLN A 29 -1.41 15.01 -1.48
CA GLN A 29 -1.21 15.40 -2.88
C GLN A 29 -0.52 14.28 -3.68
N THR A 30 0.37 13.50 -3.07
CA THR A 30 1.06 12.38 -3.76
C THR A 30 0.18 11.16 -4.00
N VAL A 31 -0.85 10.95 -3.18
CA VAL A 31 -1.69 9.73 -3.25
C VAL A 31 -2.97 9.93 -4.04
N GLN A 32 -3.27 11.14 -4.51
CA GLN A 32 -4.52 11.48 -5.20
C GLN A 32 -4.79 10.65 -6.46
N ASN A 33 -3.74 10.16 -7.14
CA ASN A 33 -3.85 9.37 -8.38
C ASN A 33 -4.05 7.86 -8.14
N GLN A 34 -4.27 7.44 -6.89
CA GLN A 34 -4.55 6.04 -6.55
C GLN A 34 -6.05 5.73 -6.66
N LYS A 35 -6.42 4.44 -6.59
CA LYS A 35 -7.83 4.02 -6.55
C LYS A 35 -8.56 4.77 -5.42
N ARG A 36 -9.78 5.27 -5.69
CA ARG A 36 -10.56 6.11 -4.74
C ARG A 36 -10.63 5.52 -3.33
N LYS A 37 -10.95 4.23 -3.22
CA LYS A 37 -11.01 3.49 -1.93
C LYS A 37 -9.69 3.55 -1.14
N THR A 38 -8.56 3.56 -1.83
CA THR A 38 -7.23 3.68 -1.22
C THR A 38 -6.99 5.11 -0.74
N VAL A 39 -7.36 6.11 -1.55
CA VAL A 39 -7.24 7.53 -1.20
C VAL A 39 -8.09 7.86 0.02
N GLU A 40 -9.35 7.45 0.05
CA GLU A 40 -10.27 7.68 1.19
C GLU A 40 -9.70 7.11 2.50
N ARG A 41 -9.17 5.89 2.44
CA ARG A 41 -8.57 5.24 3.60
C ARG A 41 -7.32 5.96 4.09
N LYS A 42 -6.44 6.35 3.19
CA LYS A 42 -5.23 7.13 3.53
C LYS A 42 -5.61 8.50 4.09
N ASN A 43 -6.61 9.16 3.51
CA ASN A 43 -7.13 10.44 3.98
C ASN A 43 -7.69 10.32 5.40
N LEU A 44 -8.46 9.27 5.71
CA LEU A 44 -8.94 9.01 7.07
C LEU A 44 -7.79 8.87 8.07
N ILE A 45 -6.75 8.10 7.73
CA ILE A 45 -5.61 7.89 8.63
C ILE A 45 -4.83 9.20 8.80
N VAL A 46 -4.60 9.94 7.72
CA VAL A 46 -3.90 11.23 7.75
C VAL A 46 -4.67 12.26 8.58
N ARG A 47 -6.00 12.34 8.46
CA ARG A 47 -6.83 13.19 9.31
C ARG A 47 -6.67 12.84 10.79
N ARG A 48 -6.67 11.55 11.13
CA ARG A 48 -6.42 11.07 12.49
C ARG A 48 -5.02 11.43 13.01
N ILE A 49 -4.00 11.38 12.15
CA ILE A 49 -2.65 11.85 12.51
C ILE A 49 -2.70 13.34 12.83
N LYS A 50 -3.36 14.16 12.02
CA LYS A 50 -3.47 15.61 12.23
C LYS A 50 -4.24 15.96 13.51
N GLU A 51 -5.37 15.31 13.74
CA GLU A 51 -6.30 15.71 14.81
C GLU A 51 -5.86 15.17 16.18
N HIS A 52 -5.42 13.91 16.24
CA HIS A 52 -5.22 13.19 17.51
C HIS A 52 -3.74 12.96 17.83
N TRP A 53 -2.82 13.72 17.23
CA TRP A 53 -1.40 13.63 17.57
C TRP A 53 -1.16 13.99 19.04
N SER A 54 -0.31 13.22 19.73
CA SER A 54 -0.06 13.36 21.18
C SER A 54 0.42 14.75 21.58
N THR A 55 1.31 15.35 20.79
CA THR A 55 1.89 16.68 21.00
C THR A 55 1.22 17.79 20.17
N GLY A 56 0.14 17.45 19.43
CA GLY A 56 -0.62 18.37 18.60
C GLY A 56 -0.13 18.51 17.15
N ARG A 57 -1.00 19.03 16.29
CA ARG A 57 -0.81 19.09 14.82
C ARG A 57 0.34 19.97 14.33
N LEU A 58 0.71 20.98 15.13
CA LEU A 58 1.78 21.94 14.83
C LEU A 58 3.16 21.45 15.29
N THR A 59 3.26 20.19 15.72
CA THR A 59 4.53 19.58 16.06
C THR A 59 5.45 19.60 14.85
N GLN A 60 6.67 20.10 15.03
CA GLN A 60 7.71 20.05 14.00
C GLN A 60 8.09 18.60 13.72
N VAL A 61 8.14 18.21 12.44
CA VAL A 61 8.45 16.83 12.03
C VAL A 61 9.81 16.38 12.61
N ALA A 62 10.79 17.29 12.66
CA ALA A 62 12.12 17.03 13.23
C ALA A 62 12.13 16.71 14.74
N LYS A 63 11.05 17.04 15.46
CA LYS A 63 10.91 16.78 16.91
C LYS A 63 10.07 15.55 17.23
N VAL A 64 9.46 14.93 16.22
CA VAL A 64 8.63 13.73 16.41
C VAL A 64 9.52 12.58 16.90
N LYS A 65 9.15 12.02 18.04
CA LYS A 65 9.83 10.85 18.62
C LYS A 65 9.11 9.56 18.23
N PRO A 66 9.84 8.42 18.19
CA PRO A 66 9.21 7.10 18.04
C PRO A 66 8.08 6.85 19.04
N SER A 67 8.26 7.28 20.29
CA SER A 67 7.26 7.17 21.36
C SER A 67 5.98 7.97 21.08
N ASP A 68 6.05 9.08 20.35
CA ASP A 68 4.86 9.86 19.99
C ASP A 68 3.98 9.09 19.00
N VAL A 69 4.62 8.31 18.12
CA VAL A 69 3.91 7.42 17.19
C VAL A 69 3.22 6.28 17.94
N ASP A 70 3.88 5.71 18.95
CA ASP A 70 3.30 4.68 19.82
C ASP A 70 2.10 5.22 20.62
N LEU A 71 2.24 6.43 21.20
CA LEU A 71 1.16 7.11 21.92
C LEU A 71 -0.03 7.44 21.03
N TRP A 72 0.21 7.83 19.77
CA TRP A 72 -0.87 8.04 18.81
C TRP A 72 -1.60 6.73 18.49
N LEU A 73 -0.86 5.64 18.25
CA LEU A 73 -1.45 4.32 17.98
C LEU A 73 -2.22 3.78 19.19
N SER A 74 -1.80 4.06 20.42
CA SER A 74 -2.49 3.59 21.63
C SER A 74 -3.83 4.28 21.87
N ARG A 75 -4.15 5.38 21.16
CA ARG A 75 -5.44 6.09 21.28
C ARG A 75 -6.62 5.34 20.67
N TYR A 76 -6.38 4.29 19.90
CA TYR A 76 -7.42 3.56 19.22
C TYR A 76 -7.30 2.07 19.49
N THR A 77 -8.45 1.41 19.62
CA THR A 77 -8.56 -0.05 19.57
C THR A 77 -8.66 -0.49 18.12
N PHE A 78 -7.64 -1.20 17.64
CA PHE A 78 -7.56 -1.66 16.25
C PHE A 78 -7.79 -3.17 16.14
N GLY A 79 -8.55 -3.57 15.12
CA GLY A 79 -8.38 -4.91 14.55
C GLY A 79 -7.03 -5.04 13.83
N PRO A 80 -6.46 -6.26 13.67
CA PRO A 80 -5.13 -6.48 13.12
C PRO A 80 -4.89 -5.82 11.74
N VAL A 81 -5.87 -5.91 10.83
CA VAL A 81 -5.80 -5.30 9.50
C VAL A 81 -5.75 -3.77 9.59
N SER A 82 -6.61 -3.18 10.43
CA SER A 82 -6.67 -1.73 10.62
C SER A 82 -5.36 -1.21 11.19
N ARG A 83 -4.79 -1.90 12.19
CA ARG A 83 -3.49 -1.54 12.78
C ARG A 83 -2.38 -1.53 11.74
N ASN A 84 -2.31 -2.57 10.90
CA ASN A 84 -1.31 -2.65 9.84
C ASN A 84 -1.44 -1.51 8.82
N LEU A 85 -2.66 -1.12 8.47
CA LEU A 85 -2.92 0.01 7.58
C LEU A 85 -2.46 1.33 8.19
N HIS A 86 -2.72 1.56 9.49
CA HIS A 86 -2.27 2.78 10.18
C HIS A 86 -0.74 2.84 10.26
N ILE A 87 -0.09 1.71 10.58
CA ILE A 87 1.38 1.60 10.61
C ILE A 87 1.97 1.87 9.22
N ALA A 88 1.43 1.24 8.17
CA ALA A 88 1.91 1.42 6.80
C ALA A 88 1.78 2.87 6.35
N CYS A 89 0.62 3.50 6.58
CA CYS A 89 0.40 4.89 6.22
C CYS A 89 1.34 5.85 6.99
N ALA A 90 1.52 5.65 8.30
CA ALA A 90 2.48 6.45 9.07
C ALA A 90 3.91 6.30 8.55
N LYS A 91 4.33 5.07 8.22
CA LYS A 91 5.65 4.82 7.61
C LYS A 91 5.81 5.54 6.28
N GLU A 92 4.80 5.52 5.41
CA GLU A 92 4.84 6.22 4.12
C GLU A 92 4.96 7.74 4.30
N VAL A 93 4.19 8.34 5.22
CA VAL A 93 4.24 9.78 5.52
C VAL A 93 5.64 10.18 5.99
N PHE A 94 6.22 9.46 6.95
CA PHE A 94 7.57 9.78 7.44
C PHE A 94 8.68 9.40 6.45
N ALA A 95 8.46 8.42 5.57
CA ALA A 95 9.41 8.12 4.50
C ALA A 95 9.52 9.27 3.49
N MET A 96 8.44 10.02 3.25
CA MET A 96 8.51 11.25 2.46
C MET A 96 9.39 12.30 3.14
N ALA A 97 9.22 12.52 4.46
CA ALA A 97 10.08 13.44 5.22
C ALA A 97 11.57 13.04 5.22
N VAL A 98 11.87 11.73 5.24
CA VAL A 98 13.25 11.25 5.11
C VAL A 98 13.80 11.54 3.72
N ARG A 99 13.04 11.27 2.65
CA ARG A 99 13.47 11.55 1.27
C ARG A 99 13.72 13.04 1.03
N ASP A 100 12.92 13.90 1.65
CA ASP A 100 13.05 15.35 1.57
C ASP A 100 14.14 15.90 2.52
N ASN A 101 14.91 15.03 3.20
CA ASN A 101 15.94 15.37 4.19
C ASN A 101 15.43 16.26 5.35
N VAL A 102 14.13 16.24 5.63
CA VAL A 102 13.50 16.92 6.79
C VAL A 102 13.82 16.19 8.09
N ILE A 103 14.05 14.88 8.02
CA ILE A 103 14.49 14.06 9.14
C ILE A 103 15.53 13.06 8.65
N ALA A 104 16.55 12.80 9.47
CA ALA A 104 17.57 11.81 9.13
C ALA A 104 17.03 10.36 9.19
N ARG A 105 16.07 10.08 10.08
CA ARG A 105 15.52 8.74 10.29
C ARG A 105 14.01 8.78 10.55
N SER A 106 13.29 7.81 9.99
CA SER A 106 11.85 7.66 10.22
C SER A 106 11.54 7.25 11.67
N PRO A 107 10.72 8.00 12.42
CA PRO A 107 10.31 7.65 13.78
C PRO A 107 9.37 6.44 13.83
N ALA A 108 8.82 6.00 12.69
CA ALA A 108 7.94 4.84 12.57
C ALA A 108 8.68 3.53 12.24
N VAL A 109 10.02 3.55 12.18
CA VAL A 109 10.83 2.41 11.71
C VAL A 109 10.70 1.17 12.60
N HIS A 110 10.56 1.37 13.92
CA HIS A 110 10.47 0.29 14.91
C HIS A 110 9.11 -0.42 14.90
N LEU A 111 8.08 0.19 14.30
CA LEU A 111 6.74 -0.37 14.27
C LEU A 111 6.68 -1.68 13.47
N ARG A 112 6.14 -2.72 14.11
CA ARG A 112 5.90 -4.04 13.50
C ARG A 112 4.41 -4.20 13.19
N GLY A 113 4.10 -4.68 12.00
CA GLY A 113 2.74 -5.12 11.67
C GLY A 113 2.38 -6.39 12.46
N VAL A 114 1.11 -6.53 12.78
CA VAL A 114 0.57 -7.75 13.38
C VAL A 114 0.37 -8.78 12.28
N LYS A 115 0.90 -10.00 12.47
CA LYS A 115 0.65 -11.11 11.56
C LYS A 115 -0.85 -11.45 11.60
N LEU A 116 -1.49 -11.44 10.44
CA LEU A 116 -2.86 -11.94 10.33
C LEU A 116 -2.81 -13.46 10.53
N ALA A 117 -3.51 -13.98 11.54
CA ALA A 117 -3.77 -15.41 11.64
C ALA A 117 -4.60 -15.79 10.41
N GLY A 118 -3.93 -16.30 9.38
CA GLY A 118 -4.56 -16.65 8.12
C GLY A 118 -5.51 -17.83 8.34
N ARG A 119 -6.81 -17.59 8.15
CA ARG A 119 -7.74 -18.64 7.73
C ARG A 119 -7.52 -18.92 6.24
N PHE A 120 -6.35 -19.47 5.88
CA PHE A 120 -6.03 -20.01 4.55
C PHE A 120 -4.87 -21.00 4.63
N ALA A 121 -4.99 -22.00 5.50
CA ALA A 121 -4.50 -23.33 5.14
C ALA A 121 -5.72 -24.04 4.53
N SER A 122 -5.58 -24.51 3.29
CA SER A 122 -6.60 -25.20 2.47
C SER A 122 -7.77 -24.35 1.93
N LEU A 123 -7.51 -23.66 0.83
CA LEU A 123 -8.38 -23.83 -0.35
C LEU A 123 -7.59 -24.68 -1.34
N HIS A 124 -7.70 -25.99 -1.16
CA HIS A 124 -7.34 -26.94 -2.20
C HIS A 124 -8.21 -26.59 -3.39
N HIS A 125 -7.58 -26.12 -4.47
CA HIS A 125 -8.22 -26.09 -5.77
C HIS A 125 -8.52 -27.55 -6.09
N SER A 126 -9.78 -27.96 -5.95
CA SER A 126 -10.24 -29.28 -6.35
C SER A 126 -10.21 -29.32 -7.88
N SER A 127 -9.02 -29.51 -8.45
CA SER A 127 -8.88 -30.02 -9.81
C SER A 127 -9.29 -31.48 -9.76
N ASN A 128 -10.58 -31.71 -9.95
CA ASN A 128 -11.10 -33.00 -10.32
C ASN A 128 -10.64 -33.29 -11.76
N SER A 129 -9.43 -33.84 -11.88
CA SER A 129 -8.83 -34.29 -13.13
C SER A 129 -8.42 -35.75 -13.01
N ASP A 130 -9.33 -36.60 -12.57
CA ASP A 130 -9.18 -38.07 -12.59
C ASP A 130 -10.52 -38.73 -12.96
N GLN A 131 -10.99 -38.43 -14.18
CA GLN A 131 -11.83 -39.35 -14.95
C GLN A 131 -11.56 -39.15 -16.43
N LEU A 132 -10.53 -39.82 -16.95
CA LEU A 132 -10.55 -40.40 -18.29
C LEU A 132 -9.77 -41.71 -18.23
N SER A 133 -10.42 -42.74 -17.69
CA SER A 133 -10.04 -44.12 -17.95
C SER A 133 -10.16 -44.35 -19.46
N GLN A 134 -9.01 -44.50 -20.11
CA GLN A 134 -8.89 -44.96 -21.48
C GLN A 134 -9.50 -46.36 -21.61
N THR A 135 -10.71 -46.45 -22.18
CA THR A 135 -11.15 -47.66 -22.86
C THR A 135 -10.93 -47.47 -24.36
N PHE A 136 -9.86 -48.07 -24.83
CA PHE A 136 -9.50 -48.21 -26.24
C PHE A 136 -10.47 -49.19 -26.91
N VAL A 137 -11.25 -48.72 -27.90
CA VAL A 137 -12.02 -49.58 -28.81
C VAL A 137 -11.71 -49.13 -30.24
N PRO A 138 -11.14 -50.00 -31.11
CA PRO A 138 -10.82 -49.63 -32.47
C PRO A 138 -11.98 -49.95 -33.43
N GLY A 139 -12.20 -49.05 -34.40
CA GLY A 139 -12.87 -49.36 -35.66
C GLY A 139 -14.27 -48.78 -35.83
N LEU A 140 -14.41 -47.81 -36.73
CA LEU A 140 -15.09 -47.98 -38.03
C LEU A 140 -15.19 -46.62 -38.74
N GLN A 141 -14.69 -46.55 -39.98
CA GLN A 141 -14.81 -45.39 -40.85
C GLN A 141 -16.28 -45.12 -41.24
N ARG A 142 -16.59 -43.84 -41.53
CA ARG A 142 -16.97 -43.32 -42.87
C ARG A 142 -18.12 -42.29 -42.79
N GLY A 143 -17.88 -41.08 -43.33
CA GLY A 143 -18.93 -40.38 -44.11
C GLY A 143 -19.14 -38.87 -43.88
N ARG A 144 -18.77 -38.09 -44.91
CA ARG A 144 -19.37 -36.83 -45.44
C ARG A 144 -19.30 -35.57 -44.56
N ALA A 145 -18.50 -34.57 -44.95
CA ALA A 145 -18.75 -33.55 -45.98
C ALA A 145 -19.73 -32.45 -45.53
N GLY A 146 -19.20 -31.24 -45.34
CA GLY A 146 -19.97 -30.03 -45.06
C GLY A 146 -19.07 -28.82 -44.86
N GLN A 147 -18.72 -28.17 -45.98
CA GLN A 147 -17.98 -26.91 -46.03
C GLN A 147 -18.66 -25.80 -45.22
N ARG A 148 -17.84 -24.98 -44.55
CA ARG A 148 -17.96 -23.52 -44.61
C ARG A 148 -16.61 -22.89 -44.21
N ARG A 149 -15.91 -22.39 -45.23
CA ARG A 149 -14.88 -21.37 -45.10
C ARG A 149 -15.56 -20.09 -44.59
N PHE A 150 -14.89 -19.26 -43.80
CA PHE A 150 -14.69 -17.84 -44.08
C PHE A 150 -13.64 -17.29 -43.09
N PHE A 151 -12.49 -16.86 -43.65
CA PHE A 151 -11.56 -15.77 -43.31
C PHE A 151 -11.55 -15.24 -41.85
N GLY A 152 -10.43 -15.05 -41.15
CA GLY A 152 -9.10 -14.63 -41.60
C GLY A 152 -8.90 -13.11 -41.45
N VAL A 153 -8.61 -12.64 -40.22
CA VAL A 153 -7.77 -11.47 -39.79
C VAL A 153 -8.08 -10.06 -40.39
N PRO A 154 -7.48 -8.91 -39.96
CA PRO A 154 -6.69 -8.54 -38.76
C PRO A 154 -6.99 -7.14 -38.15
N TRP A 155 -6.33 -6.88 -37.01
CA TRP A 155 -5.93 -5.56 -36.48
C TRP A 155 -5.24 -4.64 -37.51
N LEU A 156 -5.55 -3.32 -37.52
CA LEU A 156 -4.68 -2.16 -37.85
C LEU A 156 -5.55 -0.86 -37.82
N GLY A 157 -5.23 0.18 -37.03
CA GLY A 157 -4.37 1.36 -37.34
C GLY A 157 -4.94 2.54 -36.51
N TRP A 158 -4.22 3.45 -35.84
CA TRP A 158 -3.14 4.39 -36.20
C TRP A 158 -3.44 5.31 -37.40
N THR A 159 -3.98 6.51 -37.10
CA THR A 159 -3.78 7.87 -37.69
C THR A 159 -4.41 8.85 -36.67
N ARG A 160 -3.85 9.94 -36.14
CA ARG A 160 -3.12 11.16 -36.60
C ARG A 160 -3.95 12.17 -37.41
N THR A 161 -3.86 13.44 -36.97
CA THR A 161 -4.30 14.75 -37.54
C THR A 161 -5.79 15.07 -37.41
N SER A 162 -6.22 16.27 -37.03
CA SER A 162 -5.68 17.62 -37.30
C SER A 162 -5.44 18.49 -36.08
#